data_AF-A0A7W0TAT4-F1
#
_entry.id   AF-A0A7W0TAT4-F1
#
_cell.length_a   1.000
_cell.length_b   1.000
_cell.length_c   1.000
_cell.angle_alpha   90.00
_cell.angle_beta   90.00
_cell.angle_gamma   90.00
#
_symmetry.space_group_name_H-M   'P 1'
#
loop_
_entity.id
_entity.type
_entity.pdbx_description
1 polymer ?
#
loop_
_entity_poly.entity_id
_entity_poly.type
_entity_poly.pdbx_seq_one_letter_code
_entity_poly.pdbx_strand_id
1 'polypeptide(L)'
;MRVLFLDVDGVLNRTGFHPDTSVGLRSWIEPDLARRLSEVLRVTGAVVVLASDWRRGRELPQLREELAAAGIDASLIGVTPILAGAARWREIEAWMLEHGVTPEVVAIVDDGYDMGALAARFVRASPLNGLDDTVAAALIALLAPHASSP
;
A
#
# COMPACT_ATOMS: atom_id res chain seq x y z
N MET A 1 -6.25 14.81 -4.42
CA MET A 1 -5.13 13.84 -4.40
C MET A 1 -5.67 12.53 -3.85
N ARG A 2 -5.29 11.39 -4.43
CA ARG A 2 -5.71 10.05 -3.99
C ARG A 2 -4.55 9.35 -3.31
N VAL A 3 -4.81 8.63 -2.23
CA VAL A 3 -3.74 7.99 -1.44
C VAL A 3 -3.98 6.49 -1.33
N LEU A 4 -2.98 5.69 -1.68
CA LEU A 4 -2.94 4.26 -1.38
C LEU A 4 -2.05 4.04 -0.15
N PHE A 5 -2.63 3.51 0.93
CA PHE A 5 -1.88 2.95 2.04
C PHE A 5 -1.51 1.51 1.70
N LEU A 6 -0.20 1.25 1.64
CA LEU A 6 0.36 0.02 1.10
C LEU A 6 1.06 -0.79 2.19
N ASP A 7 0.60 -2.01 2.44
CA ASP A 7 1.44 -3.05 3.04
C ASP A 7 2.27 -3.78 1.97
N VAL A 8 3.31 -4.51 2.40
CA VAL A 8 4.23 -5.27 1.55
C VAL A 8 4.05 -6.76 1.73
N ASP A 9 4.21 -7.28 2.95
CA ASP A 9 4.19 -8.72 3.17
C ASP A 9 2.75 -9.25 2.98
N GLY A 10 2.60 -10.34 2.22
CA GLY A 10 1.28 -10.86 1.83
C GLY A 10 0.53 -10.03 0.78
N VAL A 11 1.07 -8.87 0.36
CA VAL A 11 0.52 -8.00 -0.69
C VAL A 11 1.42 -8.00 -1.94
N LEU A 12 2.69 -7.67 -1.78
CA LEU A 12 3.71 -7.61 -2.83
C LEU A 12 4.66 -8.82 -2.83
N ASN A 13 4.47 -9.73 -1.88
CA ASN A 13 4.98 -11.09 -1.93
C ASN A 13 3.91 -12.08 -1.47
N ARG A 14 4.05 -13.31 -1.93
CA ARG A 14 3.22 -14.44 -1.55
C ARG A 14 3.91 -15.30 -0.51
N THR A 15 3.09 -16.07 0.19
CA THR A 15 3.55 -17.11 1.10
C THR A 15 4.49 -18.07 0.35
N GLY A 16 5.71 -18.23 0.88
CA GLY A 16 6.74 -19.08 0.28
C GLY A 16 7.64 -18.36 -0.74
N PHE A 17 7.37 -17.10 -1.07
CA PHE A 17 8.32 -16.29 -1.82
C PHE A 17 9.52 -15.94 -0.93
N HIS A 18 10.71 -16.34 -1.37
CA HIS A 18 11.96 -16.06 -0.69
C HIS A 18 13.03 -15.72 -1.72
N PRO A 19 13.70 -14.56 -1.61
CA PRO A 19 14.81 -14.26 -2.49
C PRO A 19 16.03 -15.11 -2.15
N ASP A 20 16.78 -15.54 -3.18
CA ASP A 20 18.07 -16.23 -3.01
C ASP A 20 19.08 -15.37 -2.24
N THR A 21 18.98 -14.05 -2.38
CA THR A 21 19.77 -13.08 -1.61
C THR A 21 18.90 -11.88 -1.26
N SER A 22 18.82 -11.59 0.04
CA SER A 22 18.08 -10.42 0.56
C SER A 22 19.01 -9.21 0.63
N VAL A 23 18.72 -8.18 -0.16
CA VAL A 23 19.47 -6.90 -0.19
C VAL A 23 18.59 -5.70 0.16
N GLY A 24 17.49 -5.93 0.88
CA GLY A 24 16.52 -4.91 1.27
C GLY A 24 15.10 -5.23 0.78
N LEU A 25 14.18 -4.27 0.92
CA LEU A 25 12.76 -4.43 0.54
C LEU A 25 12.59 -4.94 -0.89
N ARG A 26 13.41 -4.42 -1.82
CA ARG A 26 13.33 -4.77 -3.24
C ARG A 26 13.43 -6.27 -3.53
N SER A 27 14.16 -7.02 -2.71
CA SER A 27 14.31 -8.48 -2.88
C SER A 27 13.04 -9.24 -2.50
N TRP A 28 12.17 -8.62 -1.70
CA TRP A 28 10.94 -9.21 -1.17
C TRP A 28 9.70 -8.76 -1.95
N ILE A 29 9.87 -8.18 -3.13
CA ILE A 29 8.78 -7.76 -4.00
C ILE A 29 8.81 -8.64 -5.25
N GLU A 30 7.74 -9.36 -5.49
CA GLU A 30 7.59 -10.18 -6.70
C GLU A 30 7.38 -9.29 -7.94
N PRO A 31 8.12 -9.51 -9.04
CA PRO A 31 8.03 -8.64 -10.22
C PRO A 31 6.62 -8.52 -10.83
N ASP A 32 5.83 -9.59 -10.79
CA ASP A 32 4.46 -9.56 -11.34
C ASP A 32 3.50 -8.76 -10.46
N LEU A 33 3.69 -8.78 -9.13
CA LEU A 33 2.93 -7.97 -8.18
C LEU A 33 3.34 -6.49 -8.25
N ALA A 34 4.63 -6.19 -8.40
CA ALA A 34 5.14 -4.84 -8.67
C ALA A 34 4.53 -4.22 -9.94
N ARG A 35 4.47 -5.00 -11.03
CA ARG A 35 3.86 -4.56 -12.29
C ARG A 35 2.38 -4.23 -12.10
N ARG A 36 1.62 -5.08 -11.40
CA ARG A 36 0.19 -4.83 -11.12
C ARG A 36 -0.02 -3.60 -10.25
N LEU A 37 0.79 -3.41 -9.20
CA LEU A 37 0.73 -2.21 -8.38
C LEU A 37 0.99 -0.95 -9.23
N SER A 38 2.03 -0.96 -10.07
CA SER A 38 2.33 0.16 -10.97
C SER A 38 1.17 0.48 -11.92
N GLU A 39 0.47 -0.55 -12.40
CA GLU A 39 -0.73 -0.37 -13.22
C GLU A 39 -1.88 0.30 -12.43
N VAL A 40 -2.14 -0.14 -11.20
CA VAL A 40 -3.12 0.50 -10.30
C VAL A 40 -2.77 1.97 -10.08
N LEU A 41 -1.51 2.28 -9.76
CA LEU A 41 -1.06 3.65 -9.51
C LEU A 41 -1.18 4.53 -10.77
N ARG A 42 -0.79 4.00 -11.93
CA ARG A 42 -0.92 4.70 -13.22
C ARG A 42 -2.37 5.01 -13.58
N VAL A 43 -3.29 4.06 -13.39
CA VAL A 43 -4.71 4.23 -13.72
C VAL A 43 -5.39 5.22 -12.78
N THR A 44 -5.05 5.16 -11.50
CA THR A 44 -5.72 5.95 -10.46
C THR A 44 -5.07 7.31 -10.24
N GLY A 45 -3.81 7.48 -10.63
CA GLY A 45 -3.00 8.65 -10.25
C GLY A 45 -2.79 8.77 -8.74
N ALA A 46 -2.92 7.66 -8.00
CA ALA A 46 -2.74 7.67 -6.56
C ALA A 46 -1.27 7.79 -6.17
N VAL A 47 -1.02 8.55 -5.09
CA VAL A 47 0.27 8.55 -4.40
C VAL A 47 0.28 7.47 -3.33
N VAL A 48 1.46 7.02 -2.92
CA VAL A 48 1.62 5.92 -1.96
C VAL A 48 2.05 6.46 -0.59
N VAL A 49 1.46 5.91 0.46
CA VAL A 49 1.98 5.99 1.83
C VAL A 49 2.26 4.57 2.29
N LEU A 50 3.49 4.30 2.73
CA LEU A 50 3.85 2.96 3.20
C LEU A 50 3.28 2.73 4.59
N ALA A 51 2.38 1.75 4.70
CA ALA A 51 1.75 1.30 5.93
C ALA A 51 2.19 -0.15 6.22
N SER A 52 3.52 -0.36 6.29
CA SER A 52 4.12 -1.69 6.44
C SER A 52 5.20 -1.65 7.52
N ASP A 53 5.49 -2.78 8.17
CA ASP A 53 6.64 -2.89 9.06
C ASP A 53 7.96 -2.62 8.32
N TRP A 54 7.96 -2.70 6.99
CA TRP A 54 9.10 -2.28 6.19
C TRP A 54 9.50 -0.81 6.41
N ARG A 55 8.65 0.06 6.96
CA ARG A 55 9.05 1.45 7.28
C ARG A 55 9.97 1.58 8.51
N ARG A 56 10.06 0.56 9.37
CA ARG A 56 10.78 0.66 10.66
C ARG A 56 12.28 0.83 10.44
N GLY A 57 12.84 1.88 11.05
CA GLY A 57 14.28 2.17 10.99
C GLY A 57 14.80 2.51 9.60
N ARG A 58 13.92 2.90 8.66
CA ARG A 58 14.28 3.23 7.28
C ARG A 58 13.79 4.62 6.90
N GLU A 59 14.64 5.32 6.18
CA GLU A 59 14.38 6.68 5.70
C GLU A 59 13.55 6.66 4.42
N LEU A 60 12.73 7.70 4.22
CA LEU A 60 11.83 7.80 3.07
C LEU A 60 12.56 7.75 1.70
N PRO A 61 13.72 8.40 1.50
CA PRO A 61 14.47 8.27 0.25
C PRO A 61 14.94 6.85 -0.04
N GLN A 62 15.38 6.11 0.99
CA GLN A 62 15.79 4.71 0.84
C GLN A 62 14.61 3.83 0.40
N LEU A 63 13.45 4.00 1.03
CA LEU A 63 12.25 3.25 0.67
C LEU A 63 11.80 3.55 -0.78
N ARG A 64 11.91 4.81 -1.22
CA ARG A 64 11.65 5.20 -2.62
C ARG A 64 12.58 4.47 -3.58
N GLU A 65 13.87 4.47 -3.30
CA GLU A 65 14.87 3.77 -4.13
C GLU A 65 14.61 2.27 -4.18
N GLU A 66 14.24 1.65 -3.05
CA GLU A 66 13.94 0.21 -3.01
C GLU A 66 12.67 -0.15 -3.79
N LEU A 67 11.60 0.65 -3.69
CA LEU A 67 10.38 0.45 -4.50
C LEU A 67 10.67 0.62 -6.00
N ALA A 68 11.41 1.68 -6.37
CA ALA A 68 11.80 1.92 -7.76
C ALA A 68 12.68 0.80 -8.31
N ALA A 69 13.65 0.32 -7.52
CA ALA A 69 14.50 -0.81 -7.89
C ALA A 69 13.73 -2.14 -8.04
N ALA A 70 12.58 -2.28 -7.37
CA ALA A 70 11.65 -3.39 -7.55
C ALA A 70 10.73 -3.24 -8.78
N GLY A 71 10.89 -2.17 -9.56
CA GLY A 71 10.06 -1.89 -10.74
C GLY A 71 8.71 -1.26 -10.41
N ILE A 72 8.56 -0.68 -9.20
CA ILE A 72 7.35 0.06 -8.82
C ILE A 72 7.56 1.54 -9.11
N ASP A 73 6.84 2.04 -10.11
CA ASP A 73 6.78 3.48 -10.41
C ASP A 73 5.75 4.15 -9.47
N ALA A 74 6.16 4.35 -8.21
CA ALA A 74 5.32 4.95 -7.18
C ALA A 74 5.80 6.33 -6.76
N SER A 75 4.85 7.27 -6.66
CA SER A 75 5.05 8.49 -5.89
C SER A 75 4.85 8.21 -4.39
N LEU A 76 5.86 7.62 -3.74
CA LEU A 76 5.85 7.40 -2.29
C LEU A 76 6.03 8.74 -1.56
N ILE A 77 4.97 9.26 -0.94
CA ILE A 77 4.95 10.58 -0.30
C ILE A 77 5.24 10.55 1.20
N GLY A 78 5.15 9.38 1.84
CA GLY A 78 5.39 9.25 3.26
C GLY A 78 5.24 7.82 3.76
N VAL A 79 5.33 7.68 5.08
CA VAL A 79 5.07 6.43 5.80
C VAL A 79 4.15 6.72 6.98
N THR A 80 3.35 5.75 7.41
CA THR A 80 2.52 5.93 8.61
C THR A 80 3.39 6.00 9.88
N PRO A 81 2.97 6.72 10.92
CA PRO A 81 3.66 6.71 12.20
C PRO A 81 3.70 5.30 12.81
N ILE A 82 4.61 5.10 13.76
CA ILE A 82 4.65 3.87 14.56
C ILE A 82 3.97 4.19 15.89
N LEU A 83 2.80 3.62 16.12
CA LEU A 83 2.05 3.81 17.36
C LEU A 83 2.13 2.53 18.19
N ALA A 84 2.91 2.56 19.26
CA ALA A 84 3.18 1.37 20.08
C ALA A 84 1.88 0.73 20.60
N GLY A 85 1.67 -0.55 20.28
CA GLY A 85 0.48 -1.33 20.68
C GLY A 85 -0.81 -0.96 19.95
N ALA A 86 -0.76 -0.08 18.95
CA ALA A 86 -1.92 0.28 18.15
C ALA A 86 -2.08 -0.66 16.95
N ALA A 87 -3.32 -0.83 16.51
CA ALA A 87 -3.63 -1.51 15.25
C ALA A 87 -3.20 -0.66 14.05
N ARG A 88 -2.90 -1.31 12.91
CA ARG A 88 -2.48 -0.67 11.65
C ARG A 88 -3.39 0.49 11.23
N TRP A 89 -4.70 0.32 11.36
CA TRP A 89 -5.67 1.35 10.98
C TRP A 89 -5.59 2.63 11.83
N ARG A 90 -5.11 2.55 13.07
CA ARG A 90 -4.86 3.74 13.91
C ARG A 90 -3.65 4.52 13.42
N GLU A 91 -2.62 3.84 12.92
CA GLU A 91 -1.46 4.49 12.32
C GLU A 91 -1.84 5.19 11.02
N ILE A 92 -2.68 4.54 10.20
CA ILE A 92 -3.25 5.13 8.99
C ILE A 92 -4.13 6.35 9.34
N GLU A 93 -5.05 6.21 10.31
CA GLU A 93 -5.91 7.30 10.80
C GLU A 93 -5.09 8.49 11.30
N ALA A 94 -4.02 8.25 12.07
CA ALA A 94 -3.15 9.30 12.55
C ALA A 94 -2.45 10.05 11.40
N TRP A 95 -1.94 9.33 10.40
CA TRP A 95 -1.36 9.94 9.21
C TRP A 95 -2.39 10.78 8.45
N MET A 96 -3.61 10.25 8.27
CA MET A 96 -4.71 10.96 7.60
C MET A 96 -5.07 12.26 8.30
N LEU A 97 -5.19 12.24 9.64
CA LEU A 97 -5.50 13.43 10.45
C LEU A 97 -4.39 14.49 10.35
N GLU A 98 -3.13 14.08 10.46
CA GLU A 98 -1.98 14.97 10.35
C GLU A 98 -1.91 15.67 8.99
N HIS A 99 -2.30 14.98 7.92
CA HIS A 99 -2.21 15.49 6.54
C HIS A 99 -3.53 16.05 6.00
N GLY A 100 -4.60 16.09 6.80
CA GLY A 100 -5.92 16.55 6.37
C GLY A 100 -6.53 15.74 5.23
N VAL A 101 -6.24 14.43 5.17
CA VAL A 101 -6.73 13.52 4.13
C VAL A 101 -8.00 12.82 4.62
N THR A 102 -9.07 12.92 3.84
CA THR A 102 -10.37 12.32 4.19
C THR A 102 -10.51 10.90 3.63
N PRO A 103 -11.35 10.03 4.24
CA PRO A 103 -11.51 8.65 3.78
C PRO A 103 -11.94 8.50 2.32
N GLU A 104 -12.68 9.45 1.74
CA GLU A 104 -13.26 9.36 0.39
C GLU A 104 -12.22 9.33 -0.73
N VAL A 105 -10.97 9.68 -0.45
CA VAL A 105 -9.87 9.70 -1.43
C VAL A 105 -8.79 8.66 -1.16
N VAL A 106 -8.98 7.75 -0.19
CA VAL A 106 -7.97 6.75 0.18
C VAL A 106 -8.38 5.33 -0.16
N ALA A 107 -7.41 4.45 -0.38
CA ALA A 107 -7.60 3.01 -0.33
C ALA A 107 -6.48 2.39 0.51
N ILE A 108 -6.77 1.25 1.13
CA ILE A 108 -5.83 0.50 1.97
C ILE A 108 -5.72 -0.91 1.39
N VAL A 109 -4.49 -1.39 1.19
CA VAL A 109 -4.23 -2.79 0.84
C VAL A 109 -3.29 -3.41 1.86
N ASP A 110 -3.72 -4.55 2.41
CA ASP A 110 -3.09 -5.22 3.54
C ASP A 110 -3.57 -6.68 3.56
N ASP A 111 -2.78 -7.61 4.10
CA ASP A 111 -3.15 -9.02 4.21
C ASP A 111 -3.85 -9.35 5.55
N GLY A 112 -3.76 -8.42 6.51
CA GLY A 112 -4.47 -8.43 7.79
C GLY A 112 -5.99 -8.40 7.66
N TYR A 113 -6.69 -8.50 8.79
CA TYR A 113 -8.15 -8.67 8.81
C TYR A 113 -8.92 -7.44 9.34
N ASP A 114 -8.30 -6.62 10.18
CA ASP A 114 -8.99 -5.54 10.89
C ASP A 114 -8.46 -4.17 10.49
N MET A 115 -9.32 -3.40 9.82
CA MET A 115 -9.09 -1.98 9.52
C MET A 115 -10.03 -1.03 10.27
N GLY A 116 -10.75 -1.54 11.28
CA GLY A 116 -11.62 -0.75 12.16
C GLY A 116 -12.56 0.19 11.41
N ALA A 117 -12.52 1.47 11.77
CA ALA A 117 -13.34 2.51 11.14
C ALA A 117 -13.04 2.73 9.65
N LEU A 118 -11.88 2.25 9.15
CA LEU A 118 -11.46 2.38 7.76
C LEU A 118 -11.81 1.17 6.90
N ALA A 119 -12.58 0.20 7.42
CA ALA A 119 -12.96 -1.03 6.70
C ALA A 119 -13.63 -0.77 5.34
N ALA A 120 -14.38 0.33 5.20
CA ALA A 120 -15.02 0.70 3.92
C ALA A 120 -14.03 1.11 2.82
N ARG A 121 -12.77 1.40 3.19
CA ARG A 121 -11.68 1.79 2.27
C ARG A 121 -10.60 0.70 2.17
N PHE A 122 -10.85 -0.47 2.76
CA PHE A 122 -9.88 -1.56 2.84
C PHE A 122 -10.16 -2.66 1.80
N VAL A 123 -9.11 -3.06 1.10
CA VAL A 123 -9.07 -4.24 0.23
C VAL A 123 -8.09 -5.23 0.82
N ARG A 124 -8.59 -6.36 1.26
CA ARG A 124 -7.76 -7.42 1.82
C ARG A 124 -7.07 -8.22 0.71
N ALA A 125 -5.75 -8.29 0.75
CA ALA A 125 -4.98 -9.24 -0.05
C ALA A 125 -4.95 -10.62 0.64
N SER A 126 -4.97 -11.69 -0.14
CA SER A 126 -4.66 -13.01 0.38
C SER A 126 -3.14 -13.22 0.30
N PRO A 127 -2.44 -13.61 1.37
CA PRO A 127 -1.02 -13.94 1.32
C PRO A 127 -0.67 -15.03 0.32
N LEU A 128 -1.64 -15.84 -0.13
CA LEU A 128 -1.41 -16.87 -1.14
C LEU A 128 -1.36 -16.30 -2.56
N ASN A 129 -2.06 -15.18 -2.79
CA ASN A 129 -2.21 -14.59 -4.12
C ASN A 129 -1.45 -13.27 -4.28
N GLY A 130 -1.26 -12.54 -3.18
CA GLY A 130 -0.78 -11.15 -3.17
C GLY A 130 -1.81 -10.19 -3.77
N LEU A 131 -1.32 -9.11 -4.36
CA LEU A 131 -2.06 -8.16 -5.18
C LEU A 131 -2.42 -8.82 -6.53
N ASP A 132 -3.43 -9.68 -6.52
CA ASP A 132 -4.00 -10.27 -7.73
C ASP A 132 -4.93 -9.30 -8.48
N ASP A 133 -5.50 -9.76 -9.58
CA ASP A 133 -6.35 -8.91 -10.44
C ASP A 133 -7.66 -8.49 -9.73
N THR A 134 -8.15 -9.28 -8.76
CA THR A 134 -9.33 -8.92 -7.96
C THR A 134 -9.00 -7.80 -7.00
N VAL A 135 -7.86 -7.90 -6.31
CA VAL A 135 -7.34 -6.85 -5.42
C VAL A 135 -7.10 -5.57 -6.22
N ALA A 136 -6.41 -5.67 -7.37
CA ALA A 136 -6.12 -4.53 -8.24
C ALA A 136 -7.41 -3.82 -8.71
N ALA A 137 -8.41 -4.57 -9.17
CA ALA A 137 -9.69 -4.01 -9.59
C ALA A 137 -10.43 -3.30 -8.45
N ALA A 138 -10.42 -3.87 -7.24
CA ALA A 138 -11.06 -3.26 -6.07
C ALA A 138 -10.36 -1.96 -5.66
N LEU A 139 -9.03 -1.91 -5.69
CA LEU A 139 -8.27 -0.69 -5.42
C LEU A 139 -8.58 0.41 -6.45
N ILE A 140 -8.63 0.06 -7.74
CA ILE A 140 -9.01 0.99 -8.80
C ILE A 140 -10.42 1.53 -8.56
N ALA A 141 -11.38 0.68 -8.17
CA ALA A 141 -12.75 1.10 -7.90
C ALA A 141 -12.86 2.07 -6.71
N LEU A 142 -12.15 1.82 -5.61
CA LEU A 142 -12.12 2.72 -4.44
C LEU A 142 -11.45 4.06 -4.73
N LEU A 143 -10.45 4.06 -5.62
CA LEU A 143 -9.69 5.25 -6.00
C LEU A 143 -10.26 5.93 -7.26
N ALA A 144 -11.33 5.42 -7.85
CA ALA A 144 -11.97 6.06 -8.99
C ALA A 144 -12.51 7.45 -8.60
N PRO A 145 -12.52 8.44 -9.51
CA PRO A 145 -13.23 9.68 -9.24
C PRO A 145 -14.70 9.37 -8.97
N HIS A 146 -15.24 9.86 -7.86
CA HIS A 146 -16.68 9.96 -7.72
C HIS A 146 -17.18 10.87 -8.84
N ALA A 147 -18.03 10.34 -9.71
CA ALA A 147 -18.76 11.19 -10.64
C ALA A 147 -19.48 12.23 -9.78
N SER A 148 -19.10 13.49 -9.92
CA SER A 148 -19.88 14.59 -9.37
C SER A 148 -21.25 14.45 -10.00
N SER A 149 -22.25 14.04 -9.21
CA SER A 149 -23.63 14.18 -9.63
C SER A 149 -23.84 15.68 -9.94
N PRO A 150 -24.39 16.03 -11.11
CA PRO A 150 -24.69 17.42 -11.44
C PRO A 150 -25.69 18.04 -10.47
#